data_AF-D3ABK0-F1
#
_entry.id   AF-D3ABK0-F1
#
_cell.length_a   1.000
_cell.length_b   1.000
_cell.length_c   1.000
_cell.angle_alpha   90.00
_cell.angle_beta   90.00
_cell.angle_gamma   90.00
#
_symmetry.space_group_name_H-M   'P 1'
#
loop_
_entity.id
_entity.type
_entity.pdbx_description
1 polymer ?
#
loop_
_entity_poly.entity_id
_entity_poly.type
_entity_poly.pdbx_seq_one_letter_code
_entity_poly.pdbx_strand_id
1 'polypeptide(L)'
;MKDVKIYNRKSFLSGLFLALIGLSLLLIGFQFGRKWTDWVLISVDLLIAGGLIIRSFSKQMSAEDKTNEMDERNQLVLLKNSSRAFQLAKYGNLILAGGCFIAAKVANLESLIFVGSGLMLAFALSLFSDILTFIYYDRKI
;
A
#
# COMPACT_ATOMS: atom_id res chain seq x y z
N MET A 1 -26.95 -4.46 25.50
CA MET A 1 -25.83 -4.24 24.57
C MET A 1 -26.43 -3.78 23.24
N LYS A 2 -26.04 -2.61 22.71
CA LYS A 2 -26.43 -2.22 21.34
C LYS A 2 -25.73 -3.17 20.38
N ASP A 3 -26.46 -3.80 19.47
CA ASP A 3 -25.85 -4.61 18.41
C ASP A 3 -24.89 -3.74 17.59
N VAL A 4 -23.61 -4.08 17.67
CA VAL A 4 -22.57 -3.36 16.94
C VAL A 4 -22.68 -3.76 15.48
N LYS A 5 -23.31 -2.90 14.68
CA LYS A 5 -23.51 -3.13 13.26
C LYS A 5 -22.29 -2.59 12.50
N ILE A 6 -21.65 -3.46 11.72
CA ILE A 6 -20.57 -3.05 10.80
C ILE A 6 -21.23 -2.41 9.56
N TYR A 7 -21.01 -1.12 9.36
CA TYR A 7 -21.60 -0.38 8.24
C TYR A 7 -20.69 -0.41 7.00
N ASN A 8 -19.37 -0.33 7.18
CA ASN A 8 -18.39 -0.43 6.09
C ASN A 8 -17.52 -1.69 6.23
N ARG A 9 -17.93 -2.78 5.58
CA ARG A 9 -17.19 -4.05 5.62
C ARG A 9 -15.80 -3.99 4.98
N LYS A 10 -15.61 -3.14 3.96
CA LYS A 10 -14.32 -2.99 3.27
C LYS A 10 -13.30 -2.33 4.21
N SER A 11 -13.67 -1.20 4.79
CA SER A 11 -12.81 -0.48 5.74
C SER A 11 -12.50 -1.30 6.99
N PHE A 12 -13.50 -2.07 7.49
CA PHE A 12 -13.29 -3.01 8.59
C PHE A 12 -12.26 -4.10 8.24
N LEU A 13 -12.38 -4.73 7.07
CA LEU A 13 -11.45 -5.79 6.65
C LEU A 13 -10.02 -5.24 6.45
N SER A 14 -9.90 -4.06 5.84
CA SER A 14 -8.60 -3.37 5.69
C SER A 14 -8.00 -3.05 7.05
N GLY A 15 -8.79 -2.54 8.00
CA GLY A 15 -8.33 -2.25 9.35
C GLY A 15 -7.90 -3.50 10.13
N LEU A 16 -8.65 -4.60 10.00
CA LEU A 16 -8.30 -5.88 10.62
C LEU A 16 -7.01 -6.46 10.04
N PHE A 17 -6.84 -6.41 8.71
CA PHE A 17 -5.63 -6.86 8.04
C PHE A 17 -4.41 -6.05 8.49
N LEU A 18 -4.54 -4.72 8.58
CA LEU A 18 -3.47 -3.85 9.09
C LEU A 18 -3.16 -4.18 10.56
N ALA A 19 -4.18 -4.36 11.40
CA ALA A 19 -4.00 -4.72 12.80
C ALA A 19 -3.24 -6.04 12.97
N LEU A 20 -3.50 -7.03 12.12
CA LEU A 20 -2.76 -8.31 12.11
C LEU A 20 -1.28 -8.11 11.77
N ILE A 21 -0.97 -7.23 10.81
CA ILE A 21 0.42 -6.90 10.45
C ILE A 21 1.10 -6.18 11.62
N GLY A 22 0.47 -5.14 12.17
CA GLY A 22 0.99 -4.37 13.30
C GLY A 22 1.24 -5.23 14.53
N LEU A 23 0.32 -6.14 14.87
CA LEU A 23 0.48 -7.10 15.97
C LEU A 23 1.62 -8.09 15.70
N SER A 24 1.72 -8.62 14.48
CA SER A 24 2.81 -9.53 14.12
C SER A 24 4.17 -8.84 14.24
N LEU A 25 4.26 -7.59 13.79
CA LEU A 25 5.48 -6.78 13.93
C LEU A 25 5.80 -6.51 15.41
N LEU A 26 4.80 -6.23 16.23
CA LEU A 26 4.96 -6.02 17.67
C LEU A 26 5.53 -7.29 18.36
N LEU A 27 4.99 -8.47 18.05
CA LEU A 27 5.49 -9.75 18.58
C LEU A 27 6.95 -10.01 18.19
N ILE A 28 7.29 -9.81 16.92
CA ILE A 28 8.67 -9.95 16.42
C ILE A 28 9.60 -8.94 17.12
N GLY A 29 9.12 -7.71 17.36
CA GLY A 29 9.87 -6.66 18.05
C GLY A 29 10.23 -7.03 19.49
N PHE A 30 9.32 -7.69 20.22
CA PHE A 30 9.60 -8.21 21.56
C PHE A 30 10.59 -9.38 21.55
N GLN A 31 10.54 -10.26 20.55
CA GLN A 31 11.37 -11.46 20.51
C GLN A 31 12.81 -11.20 20.07
N PHE A 32 13.03 -10.31 19.10
CA PHE A 32 14.35 -10.11 18.48
C PHE A 32 15.03 -8.78 18.86
N GLY A 33 14.34 -7.91 19.61
CA GLY A 33 14.80 -6.57 19.94
C GLY A 33 14.78 -5.65 18.72
N ARG A 34 14.12 -4.49 18.84
CA ARG A 34 13.99 -3.52 17.74
C ARG A 34 14.51 -2.14 18.10
N LYS A 35 14.86 -1.36 17.08
CA LYS A 35 15.27 0.04 17.24
C LYS A 35 14.06 0.89 17.59
N TRP A 36 14.30 2.05 18.22
CA TRP A 36 13.25 3.01 18.56
C TRP A 36 12.40 3.44 17.34
N THR A 37 13.04 3.59 16.18
CA THR A 37 12.37 3.91 14.91
C THR A 37 11.29 2.90 14.54
N ASP A 38 11.51 1.63 14.88
CA ASP A 38 10.60 0.57 14.50
C ASP A 38 9.37 0.53 15.40
N TRP A 39 9.51 0.96 16.67
CA TRP A 39 8.39 1.15 17.58
C TRP A 39 7.47 2.29 17.14
N VAL A 40 8.07 3.38 16.62
CA VAL A 40 7.29 4.48 16.02
C VAL A 40 6.47 3.96 14.84
N LEU A 41 7.08 3.18 13.94
CA LEU A 41 6.39 2.60 12.79
C LEU A 41 5.24 1.67 13.21
N ILE A 42 5.47 0.77 14.18
CA ILE A 42 4.42 -0.11 14.72
C ILE A 42 3.27 0.71 15.32
N SER A 43 3.58 1.77 16.07
CA SER A 43 2.56 2.61 16.69
C SER A 43 1.71 3.32 15.64
N VAL A 44 2.31 3.87 14.59
CA VAL A 44 1.59 4.54 13.50
C VAL A 44 0.68 3.55 12.78
N ASP A 45 1.17 2.34 12.48
CA ASP A 45 0.41 1.29 11.83
C ASP A 45 -0.84 0.90 12.65
N LEU A 46 -0.67 0.65 13.96
CA LEU A 46 -1.79 0.32 14.86
C LEU A 46 -2.79 1.47 15.00
N LEU A 47 -2.35 2.73 14.97
CA LEU A 47 -3.25 3.88 15.00
C LEU A 47 -4.10 3.96 13.72
N ILE A 48 -3.50 3.72 12.56
CA ILE A 48 -4.23 3.68 11.28
C ILE A 48 -5.22 2.52 11.29
N ALA A 49 -4.79 1.34 11.73
CA ALA A 49 -5.63 0.15 11.86
C ALA A 49 -6.86 0.41 12.75
N GLY A 50 -6.63 0.96 13.95
CA GLY A 50 -7.67 1.33 14.89
C GLY A 50 -8.64 2.38 14.32
N GLY A 51 -8.11 3.40 13.65
CA GLY A 51 -8.90 4.44 12.99
C GLY A 51 -9.88 3.87 11.96
N LEU A 52 -9.41 2.95 11.10
CA LEU A 52 -10.25 2.28 10.12
C LEU A 52 -11.34 1.41 10.76
N ILE A 53 -11.00 0.68 11.82
CA ILE A 53 -11.95 -0.16 12.56
C ILE A 53 -13.03 0.72 13.21
N ILE A 54 -12.67 1.80 13.91
CA ILE A 54 -13.62 2.70 14.57
C ILE A 54 -14.55 3.35 13.53
N ARG A 55 -14.00 3.84 12.41
CA ARG A 55 -14.77 4.47 11.34
C ARG A 55 -15.77 3.50 10.71
N SER A 56 -15.41 2.22 10.59
CA SER A 56 -16.27 1.18 10.01
C SER A 56 -17.53 0.86 10.82
N PHE A 57 -17.52 1.15 12.13
CA PHE A 57 -18.67 1.03 13.03
C PHE A 57 -19.55 2.28 13.08
N SER A 58 -19.06 3.42 12.58
CA SER A 58 -19.83 4.66 12.55
C SER A 58 -20.75 4.71 11.32
N LYS A 59 -22.06 4.74 11.56
CA LYS A 59 -23.08 4.86 10.49
C LYS A 59 -22.93 6.14 9.67
N GLN A 60 -22.69 7.27 10.35
CA GLN A 60 -22.58 8.58 9.73
C GLN A 60 -21.33 8.66 8.84
N MET A 61 -20.17 8.26 9.36
CA MET A 61 -18.92 8.27 8.59
C MET A 61 -18.98 7.28 7.42
N SER A 62 -19.58 6.11 7.60
CA SER A 62 -19.76 5.15 6.51
C SER A 62 -20.71 5.62 5.42
N ALA A 63 -21.73 6.42 5.77
CA ALA A 63 -22.64 7.01 4.80
C ALA A 63 -21.94 8.13 4.00
N GLU A 64 -21.17 8.97 4.69
CA GLU A 64 -20.36 10.03 4.08
C GLU A 64 -19.27 9.47 3.14
N ASP A 65 -18.60 8.40 3.55
CA ASP A 65 -17.63 7.67 2.72
C ASP A 65 -18.28 7.15 1.45
N LYS A 66 -19.48 6.55 1.56
CA LYS A 66 -20.21 6.02 0.40
C LYS A 66 -20.64 7.12 -0.58
N THR A 67 -21.10 8.28 -0.07
CA THR A 67 -21.43 9.42 -0.93
C THR A 67 -20.20 9.98 -1.62
N ASN A 68 -19.07 10.08 -0.92
CA ASN A 68 -17.81 10.56 -1.50
C ASN A 68 -17.24 9.60 -2.55
N GLU A 69 -17.39 8.29 -2.36
CA GLU A 69 -16.99 7.27 -3.35
C GLU A 69 -17.84 7.31 -4.64
N MET A 70 -19.10 7.74 -4.54
CA MET A 70 -20.03 7.81 -5.68
C MET A 70 -19.95 9.13 -6.47
N ASP A 71 -19.26 10.14 -5.95
CA ASP A 71 -19.05 11.40 -6.65
C ASP A 71 -18.08 11.20 -7.83
N GLU A 72 -18.55 11.48 -9.04
CA GLU A 72 -17.78 11.36 -10.28
C GLU A 72 -16.49 12.16 -10.25
N ARG A 73 -16.50 13.36 -9.62
CA ARG A 73 -15.30 14.19 -9.49
C ARG A 73 -14.26 13.50 -8.62
N ASN A 74 -14.69 12.92 -7.49
CA ASN A 74 -13.79 12.19 -6.60
C ASN A 74 -13.25 10.94 -7.27
N GLN A 75 -14.07 10.21 -8.04
CA GLN A 75 -13.63 9.06 -8.82
C GLN A 75 -12.58 9.45 -9.86
N LEU A 76 -12.80 10.53 -10.61
CA LEU A 76 -11.84 11.02 -11.60
C LEU A 76 -10.51 11.42 -10.94
N VAL A 77 -10.58 12.16 -9.83
CA VAL A 77 -9.39 12.56 -9.07
C VAL A 77 -8.64 11.32 -8.55
N LEU A 78 -9.36 10.34 -8.02
CA LEU A 78 -8.77 9.11 -7.51
C LEU A 78 -8.09 8.31 -8.62
N LEU A 79 -8.72 8.14 -9.78
CA LEU A 79 -8.15 7.44 -10.94
C LEU A 79 -6.90 8.15 -11.45
N LYS A 80 -6.95 9.49 -11.59
CA LYS A 80 -5.82 10.29 -12.04
C LYS A 80 -4.66 10.23 -11.04
N ASN A 81 -4.96 10.31 -9.75
CA ASN A 81 -3.97 10.19 -8.68
C ASN A 81 -3.34 8.79 -8.67
N SER A 82 -4.16 7.74 -8.72
CA SER A 82 -3.71 6.34 -8.70
C SER A 82 -2.84 6.02 -9.92
N SER A 83 -3.23 6.49 -11.11
CA SER A 83 -2.42 6.35 -12.32
C SER A 83 -1.08 7.07 -12.20
N ARG A 84 -1.06 8.31 -11.69
CA ARG A 84 0.19 9.06 -11.50
C ARG A 84 1.10 8.44 -10.44
N ALA A 85 0.54 8.01 -9.31
CA ALA A 85 1.28 7.31 -8.26
C ALA A 85 1.87 5.99 -8.78
N PHE A 86 1.11 5.23 -9.57
CA PHE A 86 1.59 4.00 -10.19
C PHE A 86 2.73 4.25 -11.18
N GLN A 87 2.62 5.26 -12.05
CA GLN A 87 3.72 5.65 -12.95
C GLN A 87 4.96 6.08 -12.16
N LEU A 88 4.79 6.86 -11.09
CA LEU A 88 5.89 7.26 -10.20
C LEU A 88 6.57 6.05 -9.57
N ALA A 89 5.80 5.10 -9.03
CA ALA A 89 6.34 3.87 -8.45
C ALA A 89 7.08 3.01 -9.48
N LYS A 90 6.49 2.85 -10.68
CA LYS A 90 7.10 2.12 -11.80
C LYS A 90 8.47 2.70 -12.15
N TYR A 91 8.56 3.98 -12.48
CA TYR A 91 9.84 4.60 -12.84
C TYR A 91 10.77 4.78 -11.63
N GLY A 92 10.23 4.96 -10.42
CA GLY A 92 11.00 4.99 -9.19
C GLY A 92 11.75 3.67 -8.94
N ASN A 93 11.07 2.53 -9.12
CA ASN A 93 11.70 1.21 -9.03
C ASN A 93 12.81 1.03 -10.07
N LEU A 94 12.63 1.52 -11.29
CA LEU A 94 13.66 1.47 -12.34
C LEU A 94 14.91 2.29 -11.95
N ILE A 95 14.70 3.52 -11.48
CA ILE A 95 15.80 4.41 -11.07
C ILE A 95 16.55 3.81 -9.87
N LEU A 96 15.82 3.31 -8.86
CA LEU A 96 16.41 2.67 -7.69
C LEU A 96 17.18 1.39 -8.06
N ALA A 97 16.63 0.56 -8.95
CA ALA A 97 17.33 -0.62 -9.44
C ALA A 97 18.65 -0.27 -10.14
N GLY A 98 18.63 0.75 -11.01
CA GLY A 98 19.85 1.28 -11.65
C GLY A 98 20.87 1.76 -10.62
N GLY A 99 20.42 2.49 -9.60
CA GLY A 99 21.25 2.91 -8.46
C GLY A 99 21.86 1.72 -7.72
N CYS A 100 21.09 0.67 -7.45
CA CYS A 100 21.58 -0.55 -6.81
C CYS A 100 22.66 -1.24 -7.64
N PHE A 101 22.51 -1.34 -8.96
CA PHE A 101 23.52 -1.97 -9.81
C PHE A 101 24.82 -1.16 -9.90
N ILE A 102 24.72 0.17 -10.01
CA ILE A 102 25.89 1.04 -9.98
C ILE A 102 26.60 0.92 -8.63
N ALA A 103 25.86 1.01 -7.53
CA ALA A 103 26.39 0.87 -6.18
C ALA A 103 27.01 -0.51 -5.93
N ALA A 104 26.40 -1.58 -6.42
CA ALA A 104 26.93 -2.94 -6.32
C ALA A 104 28.32 -3.04 -6.98
N LYS A 105 28.47 -2.45 -8.17
CA LYS A 105 29.74 -2.45 -8.90
C LYS A 105 30.81 -1.60 -8.22
N VAL A 106 30.44 -0.43 -7.69
CA VAL A 106 31.40 0.48 -7.02
C VAL A 106 31.83 -0.05 -5.66
N ALA A 107 30.89 -0.62 -4.88
CA ALA A 107 31.15 -1.10 -3.53
C ALA A 107 31.54 -2.59 -3.45
N ASN A 108 31.54 -3.32 -4.58
CA ASN A 108 31.74 -4.77 -4.65
C ASN A 108 30.81 -5.56 -3.69
N LEU A 109 29.55 -5.11 -3.58
CA LEU A 109 28.55 -5.75 -2.74
C LEU A 109 27.55 -6.53 -3.60
N GLU A 110 27.75 -7.84 -3.71
CA GLU A 110 26.89 -8.72 -4.52
C GLU A 110 25.44 -8.76 -4.03
N SER A 111 25.20 -8.52 -2.73
CA SER A 111 23.85 -8.49 -2.15
C SER A 111 22.95 -7.41 -2.78
N LEU A 112 23.52 -6.28 -3.21
CA LEU A 112 22.79 -5.20 -3.88
C LEU A 112 22.30 -5.60 -5.28
N ILE A 113 22.92 -6.59 -5.92
CA ILE A 113 22.47 -7.12 -7.21
C ILE A 113 21.13 -7.84 -7.03
N PHE A 114 20.97 -8.61 -5.96
CA PHE A 114 19.70 -9.27 -5.63
C PHE A 114 18.58 -8.28 -5.30
N VAL A 115 18.90 -7.19 -4.60
CA VAL A 115 17.93 -6.12 -4.33
C VAL A 115 17.54 -5.41 -5.63
N GLY A 116 18.52 -5.05 -6.46
CA GLY A 116 18.29 -4.41 -7.76
C GLY A 116 17.49 -5.27 -8.72
N SER A 117 17.73 -6.59 -8.74
CA SER A 117 16.96 -7.52 -9.58
C SER A 117 15.50 -7.66 -9.12
N GLY A 118 15.25 -7.66 -7.79
CA GLY A 118 13.90 -7.62 -7.24
C GLY A 118 13.13 -6.35 -7.64
N LEU A 119 13.80 -5.20 -7.62
CA LEU A 119 13.21 -3.93 -8.09
C LEU A 119 12.94 -3.94 -9.60
N MET A 120 13.83 -4.52 -10.41
CA MET A 120 13.60 -4.72 -11.85
C MET A 120 12.41 -5.64 -12.12
N LEU A 121 12.24 -6.69 -11.34
CA LEU A 121 11.07 -7.57 -11.45
C LEU A 121 9.77 -6.80 -11.14
N ALA A 122 9.77 -5.98 -10.09
CA ALA A 122 8.62 -5.13 -9.75
C ALA A 122 8.30 -4.12 -10.87
N PHE A 123 9.32 -3.52 -11.50
CA PHE A 123 9.16 -2.68 -12.68
C PHE A 123 8.57 -3.45 -13.86
N ALA A 124 9.08 -4.65 -14.15
CA ALA A 124 8.59 -5.49 -15.25
C ALA A 124 7.11 -5.88 -15.04
N LEU A 125 6.73 -6.33 -13.85
CA LEU A 125 5.34 -6.63 -13.50
C LEU A 125 4.44 -5.40 -13.66
N SER A 126 4.94 -4.22 -13.28
CA SER A 126 4.22 -2.95 -13.45
C SER A 126 4.02 -2.61 -14.93
N LEU A 127 5.01 -2.84 -15.78
CA LEU A 127 4.89 -2.67 -17.24
C LEU A 127 3.86 -3.63 -17.83
N PHE A 128 3.92 -4.92 -17.48
CA PHE A 128 2.93 -5.90 -17.95
C PHE A 128 1.53 -5.52 -17.52
N SER A 129 1.35 -5.09 -16.27
CA SER A 129 0.06 -4.61 -15.77
C SER A 129 -0.45 -3.42 -16.57
N ASP A 130 0.40 -2.43 -16.87
CA ASP A 130 0.06 -1.24 -17.66
C ASP A 130 -0.42 -1.64 -19.08
N ILE A 131 0.34 -2.51 -19.75
CA ILE A 131 0.02 -3.01 -21.10
C ILE A 131 -1.29 -3.80 -21.12
N LEU A 132 -1.45 -4.76 -20.19
CA LEU A 132 -2.66 -5.59 -20.13
C LEU A 132 -3.90 -4.74 -19.83
N THR A 133 -3.77 -3.77 -18.94
CA THR A 133 -4.86 -2.86 -18.59
C THR A 133 -5.21 -1.96 -19.78
N PHE A 134 -4.21 -1.43 -20.47
CA PHE A 134 -4.40 -0.65 -21.70
C PHE A 134 -5.16 -1.48 -22.76
N ILE A 135 -4.71 -2.69 -23.08
CA ILE A 135 -5.37 -3.57 -24.06
C ILE A 135 -6.81 -3.89 -23.65
N TYR A 136 -7.06 -4.17 -22.37
CA TYR A 136 -8.39 -4.52 -21.88
C TYR A 136 -9.39 -3.38 -22.03
N TYR A 137 -8.99 -2.15 -21.68
CA TYR A 137 -9.88 -0.99 -21.78
C TYR A 137 -9.99 -0.44 -23.20
N ASP A 138 -8.92 -0.47 -23.99
CA ASP A 138 -8.93 -0.06 -25.39
C ASP A 138 -9.85 -0.95 -26.24
N ARG A 139 -9.84 -2.27 -26.03
CA ARG A 139 -10.77 -3.20 -26.70
C ARG A 139 -12.25 -3.05 -26.32
N LYS A 140 -12.53 -2.33 -25.23
CA LYS A 140 -13.90 -2.13 -24.72
C LYS A 140 -14.54 -0.84 -25.22
N ILE A 141 -13.76 0.03 -25.85
CA ILE A 141 -14.19 1.28 -26.52
C ILE A 141 -14.50 0.94 -27.98
#